data_AF-G5C432-F1
#
_entry.id   AF-G5C432-F1
#
_cell.length_a   1.000
_cell.length_b   1.000
_cell.length_c   1.000
_cell.angle_alpha   90.00
_cell.angle_beta   90.00
_cell.angle_gamma   90.00
#
_symmetry.space_group_name_H-M   'P 1'
#
loop_
_entity.id
_entity.type
_entity.pdbx_description
1 polymer ?
#
loop_
_entity_poly.entity_id
_entity_poly.type
_entity_poly.pdbx_seq_one_letter_code
_entity_poly.pdbx_strand_id
1 'polypeptide(L)'
;MVSRTKGNTDDLLIGGNASAEGQEGEGIERAVVTAVDIVVNHHLQETSFTKEAYKKYIKDYMKSIKGKLEEQRPERVKPFMTAAAAYKKYIKDYMKSIKGKLEEQRPERVKPFMTGAA
;
A
#
# COMPACT_ATOMS: atom_id res chain seq x y z
N MET A 1 -12.78 10.01 1.77
CA MET A 1 -12.47 9.66 0.37
C MET A 1 -12.64 10.91 -0.46
N VAL A 2 -11.86 11.07 -1.51
CA VAL A 2 -11.96 12.18 -2.46
C VAL A 2 -12.26 11.61 -3.83
N SER A 3 -13.19 12.22 -4.54
CA SER A 3 -13.51 11.90 -5.92
C SER A 3 -12.80 12.91 -6.82
N ARG A 4 -11.93 12.44 -7.72
CA ARG A 4 -11.32 13.29 -8.75
C ARG A 4 -11.63 12.73 -10.12
N THR A 5 -11.90 13.64 -11.05
CA THR A 5 -11.98 13.29 -12.48
C THR A 5 -10.55 13.06 -12.95
N LYS A 6 -10.22 11.84 -13.40
CA LYS A 6 -8.88 11.56 -13.95
C LYS A 6 -8.67 12.46 -15.17
N GLY A 7 -7.66 13.32 -15.13
CA GLY A 7 -7.23 14.10 -16.31
C GLY A 7 -6.64 13.17 -17.37
N ASN A 8 -6.59 13.63 -18.62
CA ASN A 8 -6.33 12.86 -19.85
C ASN A 8 -4.96 12.15 -19.95
N THR A 9 -4.15 12.14 -18.88
CA THR A 9 -2.78 11.66 -18.89
C THR A 9 -2.64 10.62 -17.78
N ASP A 10 -2.49 9.35 -18.16
CA ASP A 10 -1.91 8.36 -17.25
C ASP A 10 -0.46 8.78 -16.98
N ASP A 11 -0.04 8.91 -15.72
CA ASP A 11 1.35 9.22 -15.36
C ASP A 11 2.34 8.20 -15.98
N LEU A 12 1.85 7.00 -16.31
CA LEU A 12 2.55 5.94 -17.05
C LEU A 12 2.85 6.29 -18.52
N LEU A 13 2.12 7.24 -19.13
CA LEU A 13 2.27 7.67 -20.53
C LEU A 13 3.25 8.84 -20.70
N ILE A 14 3.71 9.48 -19.61
CA ILE A 14 4.63 10.64 -19.68
C ILE A 14 6.05 10.24 -20.15
N GLY A 15 6.34 8.93 -20.31
CA GLY A 15 7.63 8.41 -20.79
C GLY A 15 7.57 7.51 -22.03
N GLY A 16 6.41 7.38 -22.69
CA GLY A 16 6.27 6.55 -23.89
C GLY A 16 6.93 7.21 -25.10
N ASN A 17 8.03 6.65 -25.59
CA ASN A 17 8.70 7.10 -26.82
C ASN A 17 7.69 7.11 -27.99
N ALA A 18 7.36 8.30 -28.50
CA ALA A 18 6.37 8.48 -29.56
C ALA A 18 6.93 8.01 -30.91
N SER A 19 6.66 6.76 -31.28
CA SER A 19 6.85 6.30 -32.66
C SER A 19 5.83 5.21 -32.98
N ALA A 20 4.60 5.63 -33.24
CA ALA A 20 3.68 4.99 -34.19
C ALA A 20 2.48 5.94 -34.39
N GLU A 21 2.50 6.68 -35.50
CA GLU A 21 1.34 7.42 -36.01
C GLU A 21 0.21 6.43 -36.37
N GLY A 22 -1.06 6.79 -36.09
CA GLY A 22 -2.21 6.05 -36.61
C GLY A 22 -3.53 6.25 -35.86
N GLN A 23 -4.34 7.21 -36.36
CA GLN A 23 -5.80 7.28 -36.34
C GLN A 23 -6.61 7.27 -35.02
N GLU A 24 -7.07 8.48 -34.66
CA GLU A 24 -8.47 8.91 -34.54
C GLU A 24 -9.47 8.06 -33.73
N GLY A 25 -9.89 8.64 -32.59
CA GLY A 25 -11.30 8.88 -32.28
C GLY A 25 -12.09 7.74 -31.64
N GLU A 26 -12.39 7.87 -30.34
CA GLU A 26 -13.75 7.72 -29.77
C GLU A 26 -13.71 8.01 -28.26
N GLY A 27 -14.83 8.49 -27.71
CA GLY A 27 -14.91 9.26 -26.47
C GLY A 27 -14.25 8.65 -25.23
N ILE A 28 -13.43 9.47 -24.55
CA ILE A 28 -12.83 9.11 -23.27
C ILE A 28 -13.89 9.31 -22.18
N GLU A 29 -14.44 8.22 -21.66
CA GLU A 29 -15.23 8.25 -20.44
C GLU A 29 -14.42 8.95 -19.34
N ARG A 30 -14.96 10.05 -18.82
CA ARG A 30 -14.41 10.73 -17.64
C ARG A 30 -14.60 9.81 -16.43
N ALA A 31 -13.60 8.96 -16.18
CA ALA A 31 -13.61 8.11 -15.01
C ALA A 31 -13.46 8.97 -13.74
N VAL A 32 -14.52 8.98 -12.92
CA VAL A 32 -14.46 9.54 -11.56
C VAL A 32 -13.83 8.47 -10.67
N VAL A 33 -12.59 8.72 -10.25
CA VAL A 33 -11.87 7.83 -9.33
C VAL A 33 -12.12 8.31 -7.91
N THR A 34 -12.74 7.47 -7.10
CA THR A 34 -12.88 7.71 -5.65
C THR A 34 -11.78 6.96 -4.92
N ALA A 35 -10.90 7.70 -4.25
CA ALA A 35 -9.74 7.14 -3.55
C ALA A 35 -9.48 7.86 -2.22
N VAL A 36 -8.53 7.33 -1.45
CA VAL A 36 -8.08 7.99 -0.22
C VAL A 36 -7.21 9.19 -0.59
N ASP A 37 -7.49 10.36 -0.01
CA ASP A 37 -6.82 11.61 -0.38
C ASP A 37 -5.29 11.53 -0.30
N ILE A 38 -4.75 10.93 0.78
CA ILE A 38 -3.31 10.76 0.94
C ILE A 38 -2.67 9.90 -0.15
N VAL A 39 -3.40 8.91 -0.68
CA VAL A 39 -2.91 8.03 -1.76
C VAL A 39 -2.80 8.82 -3.05
N VAL A 40 -3.82 9.63 -3.36
CA VAL A 40 -3.87 10.45 -4.58
C VAL A 40 -2.83 11.56 -4.55
N ASN A 41 -2.67 12.27 -3.41
CA ASN A 41 -1.78 13.42 -3.31
C ASN A 41 -0.29 13.06 -3.26
N HIS A 42 0.06 11.87 -2.77
CA HIS A 42 1.46 11.43 -2.65
C HIS A 42 1.81 10.35 -3.69
N HIS A 43 0.92 10.11 -4.66
CA HIS A 43 1.08 9.11 -5.72
C HIS A 43 1.44 7.72 -5.19
N LEU A 44 0.86 7.33 -4.05
CA LEU A 44 1.18 6.06 -3.41
C LEU A 44 0.72 4.89 -4.28
N GLN A 45 1.60 3.93 -4.49
CA GLN A 45 1.34 2.73 -5.28
C GLN A 45 1.02 1.55 -4.38
N GLU A 46 0.06 0.72 -4.80
CA GLU A 46 -0.24 -0.54 -4.11
C GLU A 46 0.91 -1.53 -4.33
N THR A 47 1.28 -2.25 -3.27
CA THR A 47 2.32 -3.28 -3.31
C THR A 47 1.78 -4.58 -2.73
N SER A 48 2.04 -5.69 -3.40
CA SER A 48 1.62 -7.01 -2.93
C SER A 48 2.69 -7.66 -2.06
N PHE A 49 2.27 -8.31 -0.98
CA PHE A 49 3.14 -9.11 -0.11
C PHE A 49 2.48 -10.44 0.22
N THR A 50 3.27 -11.51 0.29
CA THR A 50 2.88 -12.67 1.07
C THR A 50 2.99 -12.36 2.56
N LYS A 51 2.23 -13.08 3.39
CA LYS A 51 2.29 -12.92 4.85
C LYS A 51 3.70 -13.09 5.42
N GLU A 52 4.49 -13.97 4.81
CA GLU A 52 5.86 -14.27 5.22
C GLU A 52 6.83 -13.17 4.79
N ALA A 53 6.71 -12.72 3.54
CA ALA A 53 7.49 -11.60 3.02
C ALA A 53 7.26 -10.33 3.85
N TYR A 54 6.00 -10.03 4.20
CA TYR A 54 5.68 -8.89 5.05
C TYR A 54 6.32 -9.01 6.45
N LYS A 55 6.22 -10.18 7.10
CA LYS A 55 6.83 -10.42 8.42
C LYS A 55 8.34 -10.24 8.40
N LYS A 56 9.01 -10.72 7.35
CA LYS A 56 10.45 -10.54 7.17
C LYS A 56 10.79 -9.07 6.98
N TYR A 57 10.10 -8.40 6.05
CA TYR A 57 10.30 -6.99 5.74
C TYR A 57 10.18 -6.09 6.97
N ILE A 58 9.10 -6.22 7.76
CA ILE A 58 8.90 -5.39 8.95
C ILE A 58 9.94 -5.66 10.03
N LYS A 59 10.43 -6.89 10.15
CA LYS A 59 11.50 -7.25 11.10
C LYS A 59 12.81 -6.58 10.71
N ASP A 60 13.20 -6.68 9.44
CA ASP A 60 14.43 -6.10 8.92
C ASP A 60 14.39 -4.56 8.98
N TYR A 61 13.25 -3.96 8.63
CA TYR A 61 13.02 -2.52 8.74
C TYR A 61 13.19 -2.01 10.18
N MET A 62 12.59 -2.69 11.17
CA MET A 62 12.76 -2.31 12.58
C MET A 62 14.20 -2.43 13.07
N LYS A 63 14.96 -3.42 12.57
CA LYS A 63 16.39 -3.56 12.89
C LYS A 63 17.19 -2.39 12.31
N SER A 64 16.90 -1.98 11.08
CA SER A 64 17.53 -0.81 10.44
C SER A 64 17.27 0.48 11.23
N ILE A 65 16.02 0.72 11.63
CA ILE A 65 15.67 1.88 12.46
C ILE A 65 16.36 1.82 13.82
N LYS A 66 16.44 0.65 14.46
CA LYS A 66 17.19 0.48 15.70
C LYS A 66 18.64 0.91 15.56
N GLY A 67 19.34 0.41 14.53
CA GLY A 67 20.74 0.75 14.28
C GLY A 67 20.94 2.27 14.11
N LYS A 68 20.08 2.91 13.29
CA LYS A 68 20.10 4.37 13.13
C LYS A 68 19.83 5.13 14.43
N LEU A 69 18.92 4.63 15.27
CA LEU A 69 18.66 5.24 16.57
C LEU A 69 19.83 5.04 17.53
N GLU A 70 20.48 3.88 17.55
CA GLU A 70 21.67 3.63 18.36
C GLU A 70 22.80 4.60 18.01
N GLU A 71 22.99 4.91 16.74
CA GLU A 71 24.00 5.86 16.26
C GLU A 71 23.65 7.33 16.54
N GLN A 72 22.40 7.73 16.29
CA GLN A 72 22.04 9.15 16.26
C GLN A 72 21.32 9.64 17.52
N ARG A 73 20.53 8.77 18.16
CA ARG A 73 19.60 9.11 19.26
C ARG A 73 19.39 7.89 20.17
N PRO A 74 20.44 7.40 20.86
CA PRO A 74 20.41 6.14 21.60
C PRO A 74 19.34 6.12 22.70
N GLU A 75 19.00 7.27 23.27
CA GLU A 75 17.92 7.44 24.24
C GLU A 75 16.54 7.05 23.70
N ARG A 76 16.34 7.12 22.36
CA ARG A 76 15.07 6.76 21.71
C ARG A 76 14.92 5.27 21.43
N VAL A 77 15.98 4.47 21.60
CA VAL A 77 15.95 3.02 21.28
C VAL A 77 14.95 2.27 22.16
N LYS A 78 14.98 2.50 23.48
CA LYS A 78 14.07 1.83 24.42
C LYS A 78 12.60 2.21 24.17
N PRO A 79 12.22 3.51 24.09
CA PRO A 79 10.86 3.91 23.74
C PRO A 79 10.38 3.32 22.41
N PHE A 80 11.24 3.33 21.38
CA PHE A 80 10.91 2.78 20.07
C PHE A 80 10.60 1.28 20.14
N MET A 81 11.44 0.48 20.82
CA MET A 81 11.24 -0.97 20.90
C MET A 81 9.97 -1.36 21.64
N THR A 82 9.65 -0.65 22.73
CA THR A 82 8.41 -0.85 23.48
C THR A 82 7.19 -0.53 22.62
N ALA A 83 7.18 0.64 21.97
CA ALA A 83 6.07 1.05 21.10
C ALA A 83 5.92 0.11 19.89
N ALA A 84 7.04 -0.31 19.28
CA ALA A 84 7.04 -1.23 18.15
C ALA A 84 6.43 -2.59 18.50
N ALA A 85 6.68 -3.11 19.70
CA ALA A 85 6.07 -4.35 20.16
C ALA A 85 4.54 -4.23 20.30
N ALA A 86 4.04 -3.12 20.85
CA ALA A 86 2.61 -2.85 20.95
C ALA A 86 1.96 -2.72 19.56
N TYR A 87 2.60 -2.00 18.63
CA TYR A 87 2.10 -1.83 17.27
C TYR A 87 2.05 -3.14 16.47
N LYS A 88 3.04 -4.04 16.65
CA LYS A 88 2.99 -5.38 16.02
C LYS A 88 1.74 -6.16 16.44
N LYS A 89 1.38 -6.10 17.72
CA LYS A 89 0.18 -6.77 18.24
C LYS A 89 -1.07 -6.13 17.62
N TYR A 90 -1.16 -4.80 17.64
CA TYR A 90 -2.26 -4.07 17.03
C TYR A 90 -2.47 -4.43 15.56
N ILE A 91 -1.40 -4.44 14.75
CA ILE A 91 -1.48 -4.80 13.32
C ILE A 91 -2.00 -6.22 13.16
N LYS A 92 -1.51 -7.18 13.95
CA LYS A 92 -1.98 -8.58 13.90
C LYS A 92 -3.49 -8.67 14.19
N ASP A 93 -3.96 -7.99 15.23
CA ASP A 93 -5.36 -8.01 15.64
C ASP A 93 -6.25 -7.30 14.60
N TYR A 94 -5.78 -6.18 14.05
CA TYR A 94 -6.46 -5.45 12.98
C TYR A 94 -6.59 -6.28 11.70
N MET A 95 -5.52 -6.97 11.28
CA MET A 95 -5.57 -7.89 10.14
C MET A 95 -6.59 -9.02 10.35
N LYS A 96 -6.70 -9.55 11.58
CA LYS A 96 -7.72 -10.55 11.92
C LYS A 96 -9.13 -9.96 11.82
N SER A 97 -9.34 -8.73 12.31
CA SER A 97 -10.63 -8.03 12.21
C SER A 97 -11.04 -7.80 10.76
N ILE A 98 -10.12 -7.35 9.90
CA ILE A 98 -10.38 -7.17 8.46
C ILE A 98 -10.79 -8.50 7.83
N LYS A 99 -10.06 -9.59 8.12
CA LYS A 99 -10.39 -10.91 7.59
C LYS A 99 -11.79 -11.36 7.99
N GLY A 100 -12.18 -11.17 9.26
CA GLY A 100 -13.53 -11.51 9.74
C GLY A 100 -14.62 -10.69 9.04
N LYS A 101 -14.41 -9.37 8.89
CA LYS A 101 -15.36 -8.51 8.15
C LYS A 101 -15.49 -8.88 6.67
N LEU A 102 -14.38 -9.28 6.05
CA LEU A 102 -14.40 -9.78 4.66
C LEU A 102 -15.13 -11.11 4.55
N GLU A 103 -14.93 -12.04 5.50
CA GLU A 103 -15.65 -13.32 5.54
C GLU A 103 -17.17 -13.12 5.70
N GLU A 104 -17.58 -12.14 6.52
CA GLU A 104 -18.99 -11.83 6.76
C GLU A 104 -19.65 -11.09 5.58
N GLN A 105 -18.97 -10.10 5.01
CA GLN A 105 -19.59 -9.21 4.01
C GLN A 105 -19.33 -9.63 2.57
N ARG A 106 -18.20 -10.31 2.29
CA ARG A 106 -17.70 -10.64 0.95
C ARG A 106 -16.90 -11.95 0.97
N PRO A 107 -17.54 -13.09 1.28
CA PRO A 107 -16.87 -14.38 1.44
C PRO A 107 -16.07 -14.82 0.20
N GLU A 108 -16.45 -14.34 -1.01
CA GLU A 108 -15.75 -14.57 -2.26
C GLU A 108 -14.37 -13.89 -2.32
N ARG A 109 -14.17 -12.80 -1.58
CA ARG A 109 -12.91 -12.03 -1.52
C ARG A 109 -11.92 -12.54 -0.47
N VAL A 110 -12.27 -13.61 0.24
CA VAL A 110 -11.41 -14.21 1.27
C VAL A 110 -10.24 -14.97 0.64
N LYS A 111 -10.45 -15.66 -0.49
CA LYS A 111 -9.41 -16.45 -1.17
C LYS A 111 -8.25 -15.58 -1.70
N PRO A 112 -8.49 -14.45 -2.41
CA PRO A 112 -7.41 -13.54 -2.86
C PRO A 112 -6.58 -12.94 -1.74
N PHE A 113 -7.15 -12.74 -0.55
CA PHE A 113 -6.40 -12.21 0.60
C PHE A 113 -5.46 -13.25 1.23
N MET A 114 -5.71 -14.55 1.00
CA MET A 114 -4.92 -15.65 1.55
C MET A 114 -3.88 -16.20 0.57
N THR A 115 -4.15 -16.13 -0.73
CA THR A 115 -3.18 -16.47 -1.79
C THR A 115 -2.67 -15.16 -2.36
N GLY A 116 -1.51 -14.69 -1.90
CA GLY A 116 -0.74 -13.74 -2.69
C GLY A 116 -0.58 -14.36 -4.08
N ALA A 117 -1.20 -13.76 -5.09
CA ALA A 117 -0.95 -14.13 -6.46
C ALA A 117 0.55 -13.94 -6.70
N ALA A 118 1.19 -15.03 -7.13
CA ALA A 118 2.58 -15.04 -7.57
C ALA A 118 2.75 -14.17 -8.82
#